data_AF-A0A6A3VLJ1-F1
#
_entry.id   AF-A0A6A3VLJ1-F1
#
_cell.length_a   1.000
_cell.length_b   1.000
_cell.length_c   1.000
_cell.angle_alpha   90.00
_cell.angle_beta   90.00
_cell.angle_gamma   90.00
#
_symmetry.space_group_name_H-M   'P 1'
#
loop_
_entity.id
_entity.type
_entity.pdbx_description
1 polymer ?
#
loop_
_entity_poly.entity_id
_entity_poly.type
_entity_poly.pdbx_seq_one_letter_code
_entity_poly.pdbx_strand_id
1 'polypeptide(L)'
;MDEADAEKMRNYDWQQVVLSDQDSYIRSLLSQILPRGYLESLRVSFNEEDLPAAWKRLEGHYGHSNAQGMVAMIAEFEAALVKDFTSVVDLTV
;
A
#
# COMPACT_ATOMS: atom_id res chain seq x y z
N MET A 1 8.88 9.57 38.60
CA MET A 1 9.18 8.88 37.34
C MET A 1 10.67 8.69 37.33
N ASP A 2 11.13 7.44 37.37
CA ASP A 2 12.56 7.16 37.40
C ASP A 2 13.16 7.31 35.99
N GLU A 3 14.49 7.30 35.90
CA GLU A 3 15.22 7.50 34.64
C GLU A 3 14.91 6.39 33.62
N ALA A 4 14.63 5.18 34.10
CA ALA A 4 14.27 4.03 33.27
C ALA A 4 12.87 4.17 32.65
N ASP A 5 11.91 4.71 33.40
CA ASP A 5 10.57 5.04 32.90
C ASP A 5 10.64 6.16 31.85
N ALA A 6 11.51 7.15 32.05
CA ALA A 6 11.73 8.23 31.09
C ALA A 6 12.38 7.73 29.79
N GLU A 7 13.31 6.79 29.88
CA GLU A 7 13.94 6.17 28.71
C GLU A 7 12.96 5.30 27.93
N LYS A 8 12.15 4.49 28.62
CA LYS A 8 11.09 3.70 27.99
C LYS A 8 10.08 4.58 27.24
N MET A 9 9.70 5.72 27.83
CA MET A 9 8.75 6.63 27.19
C MET A 9 9.35 7.26 25.92
N ARG A 10 10.62 7.67 25.95
CA ARG A 10 11.31 8.16 24.74
C ARG A 10 11.44 7.09 23.67
N ASN A 11 11.76 5.85 24.04
CA ASN A 11 11.84 4.74 23.08
C ASN A 11 10.48 4.43 22.47
N TYR A 12 9.41 4.46 23.27
CA TYR A 12 8.06 4.30 22.78
C TYR A 12 7.67 5.39 21.78
N ASP A 13 7.94 6.66 22.10
CA ASP A 13 7.67 7.78 21.21
C ASP A 13 8.43 7.65 19.88
N TRP A 14 9.71 7.28 19.94
CA TRP A 14 10.50 6.99 18.75
C TRP A 14 9.92 5.85 17.90
N GLN A 15 9.46 4.76 18.53
CA GLN A 15 8.81 3.67 17.82
C GLN A 15 7.53 4.14 17.12
N GLN A 16 6.72 4.97 17.77
CA GLN A 16 5.50 5.51 17.16
C GLN A 16 5.80 6.37 15.93
N VAL A 17 6.83 7.23 16.00
CA VAL A 17 7.26 8.04 14.86
C VAL A 17 7.71 7.16 13.70
N VAL A 18 8.56 6.16 13.96
CA VAL A 18 9.06 5.24 12.92
C VAL A 18 7.91 4.47 12.27
N LEU A 19 6.95 3.98 13.06
CA LEU A 19 5.77 3.28 12.53
C LEU A 19 4.92 4.23 11.67
N SER A 20 4.71 5.47 12.09
CA SER A 20 3.96 6.47 11.33
C SER A 20 4.62 6.80 9.99
N ASP A 21 5.95 6.91 9.96
CA ASP A 21 6.72 7.13 8.74
C ASP A 21 6.61 5.93 7.79
N GLN A 22 6.72 4.70 8.31
CA GLN A 22 6.55 3.48 7.53
C GLN A 22 5.13 3.38 6.94
N ASP A 23 4.11 3.66 7.74
CA ASP A 23 2.72 3.66 7.30
C ASP A 23 2.48 4.68 6.18
N SER A 24 3.04 5.88 6.32
CA SER A 24 2.93 6.94 5.32
C SER A 24 3.66 6.58 4.02
N TYR A 25 4.85 5.97 4.14
CA TYR A 25 5.61 5.48 3.00
C TYR A 25 4.86 4.38 2.22
N ILE A 26 4.33 3.38 2.93
CA ILE A 26 3.59 2.27 2.30
C ILE A 26 2.32 2.79 1.61
N ARG A 27 1.56 3.69 2.25
CA ARG A 27 0.36 4.28 1.63
C ARG A 27 0.70 5.08 0.37
N SER A 28 1.78 5.85 0.41
CA SER A 28 2.28 6.57 -0.77
C SER A 28 2.66 5.61 -1.91
N LEU A 29 3.35 4.51 -1.58
CA LEU A 29 3.72 3.50 -2.56
C LEU A 29 2.48 2.83 -3.18
N LEU A 30 1.52 2.39 -2.36
CA LEU A 30 0.26 1.80 -2.81
C LEU A 30 -0.51 2.74 -3.74
N SER A 31 -0.55 4.05 -3.44
CA SER A 31 -1.19 5.04 -4.30
C SER A 31 -0.56 5.18 -5.68
N GLN A 32 0.71 4.78 -5.84
CA GLN A 32 1.45 4.86 -7.10
C GLN A 32 1.39 3.55 -7.90
N ILE A 33 1.39 2.40 -7.21
CA ILE A 33 1.49 1.09 -7.86
C ILE A 33 0.14 0.44 -8.16
N LEU A 34 -0.96 0.88 -7.53
CA LEU A 34 -2.25 0.24 -7.76
C LEU A 34 -2.89 0.73 -9.07
N PRO A 35 -3.70 -0.11 -9.73
CA PRO A 35 -4.38 0.27 -10.97
C PRO A 35 -5.22 1.54 -10.80
N ARG A 36 -5.12 2.46 -11.77
CA ARG A 36 -5.83 3.74 -11.71
C ARG A 36 -7.35 3.59 -11.60
N GLY A 37 -7.94 2.63 -12.31
CA GLY A 37 -9.37 2.34 -12.23
C GLY A 37 -9.80 1.82 -10.84
N TYR A 38 -8.91 1.10 -10.14
CA TYR A 38 -9.15 0.73 -8.74
C TYR A 38 -9.09 1.97 -7.84
N LEU A 39 -8.05 2.80 -7.98
CA LEU A 39 -7.90 4.04 -7.19
C LEU A 39 -9.08 5.00 -7.36
N GLU A 40 -9.59 5.18 -8.58
CA GLU A 40 -10.75 6.02 -8.89
C GLU A 40 -12.06 5.44 -8.35
N SER A 41 -12.13 4.12 -8.11
CA SER A 41 -13.28 3.48 -7.49
C SER A 41 -13.34 3.66 -5.97
N LEU A 42 -12.23 4.08 -5.35
CA LEU A 42 -12.15 4.27 -3.91
C LEU A 42 -12.93 5.50 -3.48
N ARG A 43 -13.75 5.34 -2.44
CA ARG A 43 -14.42 6.47 -1.80
C ARG A 43 -13.48 7.34 -0.96
N VAL A 44 -12.34 6.77 -0.54
CA VAL A 44 -11.35 7.40 0.33
C VAL A 44 -9.97 7.11 -0.24
N SER A 45 -9.11 8.13 -0.28
CA SER A 45 -7.73 7.98 -0.74
C SER A 45 -6.91 7.11 0.20
N PHE A 46 -5.97 6.32 -0.33
CA PHE A 46 -5.03 5.56 0.50
C PHE A 46 -4.23 6.46 1.45
N ASN A 47 -3.98 7.72 1.08
CA ASN A 47 -3.23 8.66 1.93
C ASN A 47 -4.03 9.12 3.16
N GLU A 48 -5.35 8.97 3.13
CA GLU A 48 -6.28 9.37 4.20
C GLU A 48 -6.80 8.18 5.01
N GLU A 49 -6.54 6.96 4.53
CA GLU A 49 -6.97 5.72 5.17
C GLU A 49 -5.89 5.15 6.09
N ASP A 50 -6.32 4.43 7.12
CA ASP A 50 -5.45 3.64 8.01
C ASP A 50 -4.88 2.43 7.25
N LEU A 51 -3.57 2.17 7.36
CA LEU A 51 -2.89 1.16 6.55
C LEU A 51 -3.49 -0.25 6.72
N PRO A 52 -3.85 -0.72 7.94
CA PRO A 52 -4.59 -1.97 8.14
C PRO A 52 -5.93 -2.05 7.39
N ALA A 53 -6.69 -0.94 7.32
CA ALA A 53 -7.97 -0.91 6.62
C ALA A 53 -7.78 -0.96 5.09
N ALA A 54 -6.81 -0.18 4.60
CA ALA A 54 -6.32 -0.23 3.23
C ALA A 54 -5.90 -1.65 2.83
N TRP A 55 -5.16 -2.34 3.69
CA TRP A 55 -4.73 -3.71 3.47
C TRP A 55 -5.91 -4.67 3.36
N LYS A 56 -6.82 -4.66 4.34
CA LYS A 56 -8.01 -5.52 4.33
C LYS A 56 -8.88 -5.33 3.09
N ARG A 57 -8.92 -4.11 2.55
CA ARG A 57 -9.62 -3.84 1.30
C ARG A 57 -8.90 -4.47 0.10
N LEU A 58 -7.59 -4.31 0.02
CA LEU A 58 -6.77 -4.98 -1.00
C LEU A 58 -6.93 -6.50 -0.91
N GLU A 59 -6.96 -7.06 0.30
CA GLU A 59 -7.22 -8.49 0.50
C GLU A 59 -8.58 -8.93 -0.03
N GLY A 60 -9.62 -8.14 0.22
CA GLY A 60 -10.97 -8.44 -0.24
C GLY A 60 -11.11 -8.31 -1.75
N HIS A 61 -10.31 -7.44 -2.38
CA HIS A 61 -10.36 -7.18 -3.82
C HIS A 61 -9.49 -8.14 -4.63
N TYR A 62 -8.29 -8.45 -4.16
CA TYR A 62 -7.27 -9.23 -4.89
C TYR A 62 -6.98 -10.62 -4.29
N GLY A 63 -7.47 -10.91 -3.08
CA GLY A 63 -7.29 -12.20 -2.41
C GLY A 63 -6.06 -12.29 -1.48
N HIS A 64 -6.34 -12.42 -0.16
CA HIS A 64 -5.45 -12.71 0.99
C HIS A 64 -4.29 -11.72 1.32
N SER A 65 -4.06 -11.43 2.62
CA SER A 65 -3.01 -10.52 3.18
C SER A 65 -1.62 -11.10 3.28
N ASN A 66 -1.47 -12.39 2.98
CA ASN A 66 -0.18 -13.05 3.11
C ASN A 66 0.70 -12.75 1.90
N ALA A 67 1.97 -13.14 1.98
CA ALA A 67 2.94 -12.97 0.89
C ALA A 67 2.41 -13.55 -0.45
N GLN A 68 1.56 -14.56 -0.39
CA GLN A 68 0.97 -15.20 -1.57
C GLN A 68 -0.07 -14.30 -2.26
N GLY A 69 -0.89 -13.58 -1.50
CA GLY A 69 -1.80 -12.58 -2.06
C GLY A 69 -1.09 -11.33 -2.59
N MET A 70 0.02 -10.92 -1.96
CA MET A 70 0.89 -9.88 -2.51
C MET A 70 1.52 -10.30 -3.85
N VAL A 71 1.99 -11.55 -3.98
CA VAL A 71 2.50 -12.08 -5.24
C VAL A 71 1.41 -12.12 -6.33
N ALA A 72 0.18 -12.51 -5.97
CA ALA A 72 -0.94 -12.53 -6.91
C ALA A 72 -1.27 -11.11 -7.43
N MET A 73 -1.31 -10.12 -6.53
CA MET A 73 -1.55 -8.73 -6.89
C MET A 73 -0.44 -8.15 -7.78
N ILE A 74 0.83 -8.48 -7.54
CA ILE A 74 1.96 -8.09 -8.40
C ILE A 74 1.80 -8.69 -9.80
N ALA A 75 1.45 -9.97 -9.91
CA ALA A 75 1.25 -10.64 -11.20
C ALA A 75 0.09 -10.05 -12.02
N GLU A 76 -1.02 -9.68 -11.36
CA GLU A 76 -2.12 -8.98 -12.04
C GLU A 76 -1.73 -7.59 -12.53
N PHE A 77 -0.92 -6.85 -11.75
CA PHE A 77 -0.40 -5.55 -12.14
C PHE A 77 0.55 -5.66 -13.35
N GLU A 78 1.46 -6.63 -13.35
CA GLU A 78 2.33 -6.92 -14.50
C GLU A 78 1.53 -7.26 -15.76
N ALA A 79 0.48 -8.08 -15.63
CA ALA A 79 -0.39 -8.43 -16.75
C ALA A 79 -1.15 -7.21 -17.31
N ALA A 80 -1.65 -6.33 -16.44
CA ALA A 80 -2.30 -5.08 -16.84
C ALA A 80 -1.34 -4.15 -17.57
N LEU A 81 -0.12 -3.98 -17.06
CA LEU A 81 0.93 -3.19 -17.72
C LEU A 81 1.27 -3.74 -19.11
N VAL A 82 1.50 -5.05 -19.22
CA VAL A 82 1.79 -5.68 -20.52
C VAL A 82 0.67 -5.42 -21.51
N LYS A 83 -0.59 -5.58 -21.10
CA LYS A 83 -1.75 -5.32 -21.96
C LYS A 83 -1.80 -3.87 -22.43
N ASP A 84 -1.61 -2.91 -21.53
CA ASP A 84 -1.64 -1.48 -21.85
C ASP A 84 -0.51 -1.09 -22.80
N PHE A 85 0.71 -1.58 -22.57
CA PHE A 85 1.84 -1.32 -23.46
C PHE A 85 1.68 -2.00 -24.83
N THR A 86 1.11 -3.20 -24.90
CA THR A 86 0.84 -3.87 -26.18
C THR A 86 -0.24 -3.14 -26.98
N SER A 87 -1.28 -2.66 -26.29
CA SER A 87 -2.34 -1.80 -26.86
C SER A 87 -1.78 -0.50 -27.47
N VAL A 88 -0.78 0.12 -26.83
CA VAL A 88 -0.14 1.34 -27.36
C VAL A 88 0.68 1.04 -28.62
N VAL A 89 1.34 -0.12 -28.69
CA VAL A 89 2.09 -0.57 -29.88
C VAL A 89 1.13 -0.84 -31.06
N ASP A 90 -0.02 -1.48 -30.81
CA ASP A 90 -1.04 -1.72 -31.85
C ASP A 90 -1.71 -0.44 -32.37
N LEU A 91 -1.64 0.68 -31.63
CA LEU A 91 -2.11 2.00 -32.07
C LEU A 91 -1.07 2.80 -32.86
N THR A 92 0.19 2.35 -32.91
CA THR A 92 1.31 3.07 -33.57
C THR A 92 1.87 2.35 -34.80
N VAL A 93 1.28 1.22 -35.20
CA VAL A 93 1.56 0.48 -36.45
C VAL A 93 0.39 0.63 -37.42
#